data_AF-A0AA86U2T1-F1
#
_entry.id   AF-A0AA86U2T1-F1
#
_cell.length_a   1.000
_cell.length_b   1.000
_cell.length_c   1.000
_cell.angle_alpha   90.00
_cell.angle_beta   90.00
_cell.angle_gamma   90.00
#
_symmetry.space_group_name_H-M   'P 1'
#
loop_
_entity.id
_entity.type
_entity.pdbx_description
1 polymer ?
#
loop_
_entity_poly.entity_id
_entity_poly.type
_entity_poly.pdbx_seq_one_letter_code
_entity_poly.pdbx_strand_id
1 'polypeptide(L)'
;MYQNHRWTEAENKEFSKLLKRYQKDFMLIAEKMDKSYSQVRSHYYNIQKKERDLKASLNLAEFKKNYNIDQSIQRQSDQPMYQFIVFERVQ
;
A
#
# COMPACT_ATOMS: atom_id res chain seq x y z
N MET A 1 11.17 20.87 -24.66
CA MET A 1 10.65 19.48 -24.73
C MET A 1 10.94 18.80 -23.40
N TYR A 2 9.93 18.43 -22.61
CA TYR A 2 10.15 17.70 -21.36
C TYR A 2 10.23 16.20 -21.67
N GLN A 3 11.46 15.70 -21.84
CA GLN A 3 11.73 14.28 -22.02
C GLN A 3 11.25 13.52 -20.77
N ASN A 4 10.18 12.73 -20.93
CA ASN A 4 9.61 11.88 -19.89
C ASN A 4 10.50 10.63 -19.71
N HIS A 5 11.72 10.83 -19.22
CA HIS A 5 12.67 9.74 -18.97
C HIS A 5 12.18 8.92 -17.77
N ARG A 6 11.55 7.79 -18.08
CA ARG A 6 11.10 6.81 -17.10
C ARG A 6 12.31 6.24 -16.37
N TRP A 7 12.30 6.31 -15.04
CA TRP A 7 13.37 5.76 -14.20
C TRP A 7 13.46 4.24 -14.38
N THR A 8 14.63 3.77 -14.82
CA THR A 8 14.95 2.35 -14.98
C THR A 8 15.27 1.70 -13.64
N GLU A 9 15.24 0.37 -13.58
CA GLU A 9 15.61 -0.36 -12.36
C GLU A 9 17.08 -0.14 -11.96
N ALA A 10 17.98 -0.01 -12.93
CA ALA A 10 19.39 0.27 -12.68
C ALA A 10 19.56 1.64 -12.01
N GLU A 11 18.90 2.66 -12.55
CA GLU A 11 18.90 4.01 -11.96
C GLU A 11 18.25 4.01 -10.57
N ASN A 12 17.15 3.28 -10.35
CA ASN A 12 16.53 3.19 -9.03
C ASN A 12 17.48 2.55 -7.99
N LYS A 13 18.22 1.51 -8.39
CA LYS A 13 19.23 0.87 -7.52
C LYS A 13 20.37 1.83 -7.21
N GLU A 14 20.85 2.56 -8.22
CA GLU A 14 21.91 3.56 -8.04
C GLU A 14 21.45 4.72 -7.16
N PHE A 15 20.28 5.29 -7.43
CA PHE A 15 19.64 6.32 -6.62
C PHE A 15 19.51 5.88 -5.17
N SER A 16 19.08 4.65 -4.91
CA SER A 16 18.96 4.12 -3.55
C SER A 16 20.30 4.03 -2.82
N LYS A 17 21.39 3.69 -3.54
CA LYS A 17 22.75 3.68 -2.96
C LYS A 17 23.22 5.10 -2.66
N LEU A 18 23.03 6.03 -3.58
CA LEU A 18 23.42 7.43 -3.45
C LEU A 18 22.62 8.13 -2.34
N LEU A 19 21.32 7.87 -2.25
CA LEU A 19 20.44 8.36 -1.19
C LEU A 19 20.88 7.85 0.19
N LYS A 20 21.33 6.59 0.31
CA LYS A 20 21.88 6.08 1.58
C LYS A 20 23.20 6.74 1.96
N ARG A 21 24.05 7.07 0.97
CA ARG A 21 25.37 7.65 1.19
C ARG A 21 25.33 9.15 1.47
N TYR A 22 24.53 9.88 0.70
CA TYR A 22 24.49 11.35 0.68
C TYR A 22 23.18 11.91 1.25
N GLN A 23 22.28 11.04 1.73
CA GLN A 23 21.00 11.42 2.32
C GLN A 23 20.18 12.30 1.37
N LYS A 24 19.77 13.49 1.80
CA LYS A 24 18.92 14.43 1.03
C LYS A 24 19.74 15.47 0.25
N ASP A 25 21.04 15.24 0.05
CA ASP A 25 21.84 16.08 -0.84
C ASP A 25 21.53 15.77 -2.32
N PHE A 26 20.40 16.31 -2.78
CA PHE A 26 19.92 16.05 -4.13
C PHE A 26 20.78 16.71 -5.21
N MET A 27 21.57 17.73 -4.88
CA MET A 27 22.49 18.33 -5.86
C MET A 27 23.63 17.36 -6.16
N LEU A 28 24.24 16.79 -5.12
CA LEU A 28 25.31 15.82 -5.29
C LEU A 28 24.83 14.53 -5.96
N ILE A 29 23.61 14.09 -5.62
CA ILE A 29 22.99 12.91 -6.27
C ILE A 29 22.70 13.18 -7.74
N ALA A 30 22.21 14.38 -8.09
CA ALA A 30 21.96 14.79 -9.46
C ALA A 30 23.22 14.80 -10.31
N GLU A 31 24.32 15.34 -9.77
CA GLU A 31 25.63 15.33 -10.41
C GLU A 31 26.14 13.90 -10.69
N LYS A 32 25.86 12.96 -9.79
CA LYS A 32 26.27 11.55 -9.96
C LYS A 32 25.42 10.74 -10.93
N MET A 33 24.15 11.10 -11.11
CA MET A 33 23.17 10.32 -11.88
C MET A 33 22.92 10.84 -13.29
N ASP A 34 23.66 11.85 -13.74
CA ASP A 34 23.40 12.59 -14.99
C ASP A 34 21.91 12.97 -15.14
N LYS A 35 21.33 13.43 -14.03
CA LYS A 35 19.93 13.87 -13.95
C LYS A 35 19.87 15.27 -13.37
N SER A 36 18.84 16.01 -13.75
CA SER A 36 18.62 17.32 -13.14
C SER A 36 18.19 17.19 -11.67
N TYR A 37 18.57 18.18 -10.87
CA TYR A 37 18.11 18.32 -9.48
C TYR A 37 16.59 18.15 -9.34
N SER A 38 15.83 18.76 -10.25
CA SER A 38 14.36 18.69 -10.25
C SER A 38 13.85 17.26 -10.45
N GLN A 39 14.47 16.48 -11.35
CA GLN A 39 14.11 15.09 -11.57
C GLN A 39 14.40 14.22 -10.35
N VAL A 40 15.58 14.38 -9.75
CA VAL A 40 16.00 13.63 -8.55
C VAL A 40 15.09 13.94 -7.36
N ARG A 41 14.84 15.22 -7.12
CA ARG A 41 13.95 15.67 -6.03
C ARG A 41 12.52 15.17 -6.23
N SER A 42 11.98 15.30 -7.45
CA SER A 42 10.63 14.82 -7.76
C SER A 42 10.52 13.30 -7.61
N HIS A 43 11.54 12.56 -8.03
CA HIS A 43 11.60 11.12 -7.88
C HIS A 43 11.56 10.68 -6.40
N TYR A 44 12.36 11.33 -5.55
CA TYR A 44 12.36 11.09 -4.11
C TYR A 44 10.96 11.25 -3.49
N TYR A 45 10.29 12.37 -3.74
CA TYR A 45 8.96 12.62 -3.16
C TYR A 45 7.89 11.69 -3.74
N ASN A 46 8.01 11.28 -5.01
CA ASN A 46 7.11 10.31 -5.60
C ASN A 46 7.24 8.93 -4.96
N ILE A 47 8.46 8.48 -4.63
CA ILE A 47 8.66 7.24 -3.86
C ILE A 47 8.00 7.37 -2.48
N GLN A 48 8.28 8.45 -1.76
CA GLN A 48 7.71 8.68 -0.42
C GLN A 48 6.17 8.74 -0.44
N LYS A 49 5.59 9.34 -1.49
CA LYS A 49 4.14 9.33 -1.68
C LYS A 49 3.61 7.90 -1.87
N LYS A 50 4.21 7.12 -2.79
CA LYS A 50 3.81 5.73 -3.03
C LYS A 50 3.91 4.86 -1.77
N GLU A 51 4.95 5.03 -0.97
CA GLU A 51 5.10 4.30 0.30
C GLU A 51 3.99 4.63 1.30
N ARG A 52 3.59 5.90 1.39
CA ARG A 52 2.45 6.32 2.25
C ARG A 52 1.13 5.76 1.74
N ASP A 53 0.88 5.85 0.44
CA ASP A 53 -0.35 5.35 -0.18
C ASP A 53 -0.47 3.83 -0.02
N LEU A 54 0.64 3.10 -0.17
CA LEU A 54 0.70 1.65 0.07
C LEU A 54 0.38 1.30 1.52
N LYS A 55 0.99 1.98 2.49
CA LYS A 55 0.70 1.77 3.92
C LYS A 55 -0.76 2.06 4.26
N ALA A 56 -1.32 3.14 3.73
CA ALA A 56 -2.73 3.47 3.91
C ALA A 56 -3.65 2.39 3.34
N SER A 57 -3.29 1.82 2.17
CA SER A 57 -4.07 0.78 1.51
C SER A 57 -4.01 -0.55 2.27
N LEU A 58 -2.85 -0.91 2.83
CA LEU A 58 -2.70 -2.08 3.70
C LEU A 58 -3.52 -1.95 4.98
N ASN A 59 -3.43 -0.80 5.66
CA ASN A 59 -4.23 -0.54 6.87
C ASN A 59 -5.74 -0.60 6.57
N LEU A 60 -6.17 -0.08 5.41
CA LEU A 60 -7.57 -0.16 4.99
C LEU A 60 -8.01 -1.60 4.70
N ALA A 61 -7.14 -2.42 4.10
CA ALA A 61 -7.42 -3.83 3.85
C ALA A 61 -7.54 -4.64 5.14
N GLU A 62 -6.65 -4.40 6.10
CA GLU A 62 -6.72 -4.99 7.44
C GLU A 62 -8.01 -4.59 8.17
N PHE A 63 -8.36 -3.31 8.13
CA PHE A 63 -9.62 -2.82 8.71
C PHE A 63 -10.84 -3.50 8.09
N LYS A 64 -10.91 -3.59 6.75
CA LYS A 64 -12.02 -4.27 6.06
C LYS A 64 -12.12 -5.76 6.40
N LYS A 65 -10.98 -6.43 6.55
CA LYS A 65 -10.94 -7.85 6.95
C LYS A 65 -11.52 -8.03 8.35
N ASN A 66 -11.09 -7.20 9.30
CA ASN A 66 -11.56 -7.28 10.69
C ASN A 66 -13.05 -6.95 10.79
N TYR A 67 -13.51 -5.90 10.09
CA TYR A 67 -14.93 -5.55 10.05
C TYR A 67 -15.81 -6.66 9.46
N ASN A 68 -15.37 -7.32 8.38
CA ASN A 68 -16.10 -8.46 7.82
C ASN A 68 -16.14 -9.66 8.78
N ILE A 69 -15.09 -9.88 9.57
CA ILE A 69 -15.08 -10.92 10.61
C ILE A 69 -16.10 -10.58 11.70
N ASP A 70 -16.09 -9.35 12.23
CA ASP A 70 -17.00 -8.91 13.28
C ASP A 70 -18.47 -9.00 12.85
N GLN A 71 -18.79 -8.63 11.60
CA GLN A 71 -20.13 -8.81 11.03
C GLN A 71 -20.53 -10.29 10.90
N SER A 72 -19.60 -11.18 10.59
CA SER A 72 -19.89 -12.61 10.47
C SER A 72 -20.14 -13.27 11.84
N ILE A 73 -19.47 -12.78 12.89
CA ILE A 73 -19.66 -13.23 14.28
C ILE A 73 -21.02 -12.76 14.81
N GLN A 74 -21.40 -11.49 14.60
CA GLN A 74 -22.72 -10.97 15.02
C GLN A 74 -23.89 -11.70 14.36
N ARG A 75 -23.78 -12.04 13.07
CA ARG A 75 -24.83 -12.82 12.38
C ARG A 75 -25.00 -14.26 12.91
N GLN A 76 -23.97 -14.83 13.54
CA GLN A 76 -24.06 -16.15 14.15
C GLN A 76 -24.67 -16.11 15.55
N SER A 77 -24.46 -15.03 16.32
CA SER A 77 -25.10 -14.85 17.64
C SER A 77 -26.58 -14.46 17.58
N ASP A 78 -27.02 -13.88 16.46
CA ASP A 78 -28.40 -13.43 16.25
C ASP A 78 -29.33 -14.49 15.61
N GLN A 79 -28.89 -15.75 15.49
CA GLN A 79 -29.77 -16.85 15.06
C GLN A 79 -30.71 -17.23 16.21
N PRO A 80 -32.03 -16.97 16.15
CA PRO A 80 -32.96 -17.55 17.11
C PRO A 80 -32.92 -19.07 16.94
N MET A 81 -32.65 -19.79 18.03
CA MET A 81 -32.76 -21.24 18.12
C MET A 81 -34.13 -21.67 17.59
N TYR A 82 -34.20 -22.05 16.31
CA TYR A 82 -35.37 -22.72 15.76
C TYR A 82 -35.45 -24.08 16.45
N GLN A 83 -36.26 -24.14 17.52
CA GLN A 83 -36.78 -25.38 18.05
C GLN A 83 -37.45 -26.11 16.88
N PHE A 84 -36.80 -27.17 16.40
CA PHE A 84 -37.44 -28.16 15.53
C PHE A 84 -38.54 -28.84 16.35
N ILE A 85 -39.77 -28.31 16.29
CA ILE A 85 -40.96 -29.09 16.64
C ILE A 85 -41.22 -29.98 15.44
N VAL A 86 -40.71 -31.21 15.52
CA VAL A 86 -41.09 -32.29 14.61
C VAL A 86 -42.55 -32.61 14.89
N PHE A 87 -43.47 -32.10 14.05
CA PHE A 87 -44.85 -32.58 14.04
C PHE A 87 -44.85 -33.98 13.41
N GLU A 88 -44.91 -35.01 14.26
CA GLU A 88 -45.39 -36.32 13.85
C GLU A 88 -46.81 -36.14 13.29
N ARG A 89 -46.99 -36.40 11.99
CA ARG A 89 -48.30 -36.75 11.45
C ARG A 89 -48.33 -38.24 11.21
N VAL A 90 -48.93 -38.94 12.17
CA VAL A 90 -49.63 -40.20 11.98
C VAL A 90 -50.61 -40.03 10.82
N GLN A 91 -50.47 -40.84 9.76
CA GLN A 91 -51.54 -41.62 9.11
C GLN A 91 -50.93 -42.82 8.38
#